data_AF-A0A3P3RKA1-F1
#
_entry.id   AF-A0A3P3RKA1-F1
#
_cell.length_a   1.000
_cell.length_b   1.000
_cell.length_c   1.000
_cell.angle_alpha   90.00
_cell.angle_beta   90.00
_cell.angle_gamma   90.00
#
_symmetry.space_group_name_H-M   'P 1'
#
loop_
_entity.id
_entity.type
_entity.pdbx_description
1 polymer ?
#
loop_
_entity_poly.entity_id
_entity_poly.type
_entity_poly.pdbx_seq_one_letter_code
_entity_poly.pdbx_strand_id
1 'polypeptide(L)'
;MAKQDEDLEELLTELSTTLSELQDTLADEHQPRSRRLPSPGRFLRFTEEHTIPTLISLLETHIRALELLQGVLGLVNGQEQQGTSRQRENRRVQETGRRTLDALDGALSDLQGALHGEPSNDDARALLNDARTLREEIDDRLTNSTETSETNGTEDTTDEQPIEDGAIRIDVSEPDTDPSDDGIDVDEELDTIKRELDDDEDDNTD
;
A
#
# COMPACT_ATOMS: atom_id res chain seq x y z
N MET A 1 40.80 -27.31 -1.28
CA MET A 1 40.98 -26.56 -0.02
C MET A 1 41.91 -25.39 -0.24
N ALA A 2 43.25 -25.49 -0.12
CA ALA A 2 44.12 -24.31 -0.26
C ALA A 2 43.92 -23.46 -1.54
N LYS A 3 43.67 -24.09 -2.71
CA LYS A 3 43.45 -23.37 -3.98
C LYS A 3 42.11 -22.65 -4.06
N GLN A 4 41.05 -23.22 -3.45
CA GLN A 4 39.71 -22.63 -3.45
C GLN A 4 39.63 -21.41 -2.53
N ASP A 5 40.43 -21.40 -1.46
CA ASP A 5 40.54 -20.25 -0.56
C ASP A 5 41.29 -19.10 -1.25
N GLU A 6 42.32 -19.41 -2.04
CA GLU A 6 43.11 -18.44 -2.82
C GLU A 6 42.28 -17.80 -3.95
N ASP A 7 41.49 -18.62 -4.68
CA ASP A 7 40.58 -18.14 -5.73
C ASP A 7 39.44 -17.27 -5.13
N LEU A 8 38.98 -17.57 -3.89
CA LEU A 8 37.97 -16.77 -3.19
C LEU A 8 38.52 -15.42 -2.71
N GLU A 9 39.77 -15.39 -2.22
CA GLU A 9 40.44 -14.14 -1.82
C GLU A 9 40.67 -13.21 -3.02
N GLU A 10 40.96 -13.76 -4.19
CA GLU A 10 41.11 -13.00 -5.44
C GLU A 10 39.77 -12.38 -5.88
N LEU A 11 38.70 -13.17 -5.90
CA LEU A 11 37.34 -12.69 -6.23
C LEU A 11 36.83 -11.63 -5.24
N LEU A 12 37.13 -11.78 -3.94
CA LEU A 12 36.77 -10.80 -2.93
C LEU A 12 37.55 -9.49 -3.11
N THR A 13 38.83 -9.58 -3.49
CA THR A 13 39.67 -8.40 -3.75
C THR A 13 39.19 -7.66 -5.00
N GLU A 14 38.83 -8.39 -6.06
CA GLU A 14 38.25 -7.83 -7.28
C GLU A 14 36.91 -7.15 -6.99
N LEU A 15 36.00 -7.83 -6.28
CA LEU A 15 34.70 -7.25 -5.88
C LEU A 15 34.87 -5.99 -5.02
N SER A 16 35.82 -5.99 -4.08
CA SER A 16 36.10 -4.82 -3.25
C SER A 16 36.62 -3.64 -4.08
N THR A 17 37.41 -3.93 -5.12
CA THR A 17 37.97 -2.93 -6.03
C THR A 17 36.85 -2.35 -6.90
N THR A 18 36.01 -3.19 -7.51
CA THR A 18 34.88 -2.76 -8.33
C THR A 18 33.86 -1.96 -7.52
N LEU A 19 33.59 -2.34 -6.27
CA LEU A 19 32.70 -1.58 -5.38
C LEU A 19 33.30 -0.22 -5.00
N SER A 20 34.61 -0.15 -4.78
CA SER A 20 35.30 1.09 -4.49
C SER A 20 35.31 2.04 -5.69
N GLU A 21 35.47 1.53 -6.90
CA GLU A 21 35.41 2.29 -8.16
C GLU A 21 33.99 2.79 -8.46
N LEU A 22 32.98 1.95 -8.22
CA LEU A 22 31.57 2.34 -8.34
C LEU A 22 31.19 3.41 -7.31
N GLN A 23 31.69 3.29 -6.08
CA GLN A 23 31.47 4.28 -5.02
C GLN A 23 32.13 5.62 -5.34
N ASP A 24 33.35 5.61 -5.90
CA ASP A 24 34.06 6.83 -6.29
C ASP A 24 33.35 7.50 -7.48
N THR A 25 32.88 6.72 -8.45
CA THR A 25 32.07 7.21 -9.58
C THR A 25 30.77 7.86 -9.10
N LEU A 26 30.06 7.19 -8.18
CA LEU A 26 28.85 7.75 -7.58
C LEU A 26 29.17 9.01 -6.77
N ALA A 27 30.30 9.07 -6.05
CA ALA A 27 30.69 10.26 -5.30
C ALA A 27 31.07 11.44 -6.22
N ASP A 28 31.68 11.17 -7.36
CA ASP A 28 32.08 12.20 -8.35
C ASP A 28 30.86 12.76 -9.12
N GLU A 29 29.80 11.96 -9.30
CA GLU A 29 28.49 12.41 -9.82
C GLU A 29 27.79 13.42 -8.89
N HIS A 30 28.23 13.59 -7.64
CA HIS A 30 27.66 14.56 -6.70
C HIS A 30 28.27 15.98 -6.79
N GLN A 31 29.12 16.28 -7.78
CA GLN A 31 29.63 17.63 -8.00
C GLN A 31 28.53 18.55 -8.58
N PRO A 32 28.20 19.70 -7.95
CA PRO A 32 26.84 20.22 -7.94
C PRO A 32 26.52 21.04 -9.19
N ARG A 33 25.58 20.55 -10.00
CA ARG A 33 24.87 21.34 -11.01
C ARG A 33 23.36 21.17 -10.82
N SER A 34 22.77 22.14 -10.13
CA SER A 34 21.36 22.53 -10.23
C SER A 34 20.30 21.41 -10.18
N ARG A 35 19.78 21.14 -8.99
CA ARG A 35 18.36 21.21 -8.57
C ARG A 35 18.34 20.72 -7.14
N ARG A 36 17.72 21.46 -6.23
CA ARG A 36 17.59 21.03 -4.82
C ARG A 36 16.72 19.78 -4.79
N LEU A 37 17.33 18.61 -4.79
CA LEU A 37 16.65 17.39 -4.38
C LEU A 37 16.25 17.54 -2.90
N PRO A 38 15.07 17.05 -2.50
CA PRO A 38 14.68 17.04 -1.10
C PRO A 38 15.75 16.32 -0.26
N SER A 39 16.12 16.90 0.87
CA SER A 39 17.22 16.39 1.68
C SER A 39 16.91 14.98 2.22
N PRO A 40 17.93 14.12 2.41
CA PRO A 40 17.75 12.74 2.90
C PRO A 40 16.98 12.64 4.23
N GLY A 41 17.06 13.67 5.09
CA GLY A 41 16.28 13.73 6.33
C GLY A 41 14.76 13.85 6.13
N ARG A 42 14.31 14.33 4.96
CA ARG A 42 12.87 14.39 4.60
C ARG A 42 12.34 13.02 4.18
N PHE A 43 13.16 12.14 3.57
CA PHE A 43 12.77 10.76 3.29
C PHE A 43 12.66 9.94 4.56
N LEU A 44 13.59 10.08 5.51
CA LEU A 44 13.47 9.41 6.81
C LEU A 44 12.22 9.84 7.57
N ARG A 45 11.87 11.14 7.53
CA ARG A 45 10.62 11.63 8.14
C ARG A 45 9.36 11.18 7.39
N PHE A 46 9.42 11.06 6.07
CA PHE A 46 8.32 10.50 5.27
C PHE A 46 8.14 8.99 5.51
N THR A 47 9.24 8.25 5.69
CA THR A 47 9.18 6.84 6.10
C THR A 47 8.64 6.68 7.52
N GLU A 48 8.92 7.62 8.43
CA GLU A 48 8.33 7.66 9.77
C GLU A 48 6.83 7.98 9.75
N GLU A 49 6.41 8.92 8.91
CA GLU A 49 5.02 9.40 8.88
C GLU A 49 4.05 8.42 8.20
N HIS A 50 4.52 7.68 7.17
CA HIS A 50 3.62 6.85 6.37
C HIS A 50 4.11 5.43 6.11
N THR A 51 5.37 5.23 5.69
CA THR A 51 5.83 3.88 5.27
C THR A 51 5.97 2.89 6.43
N ILE A 52 6.57 3.30 7.54
CA ILE A 52 6.73 2.46 8.73
C ILE A 52 5.35 2.07 9.30
N PRO A 53 4.38 2.98 9.51
CA PRO A 53 3.03 2.61 9.92
C PRO A 53 2.32 1.64 8.96
N THR A 54 2.45 1.85 7.64
CA THR A 54 1.85 0.93 6.66
C THR A 54 2.50 -0.46 6.69
N LEU A 55 3.82 -0.54 6.84
CA LEU A 55 4.55 -1.79 6.91
C LEU A 55 4.25 -2.55 8.21
N ILE A 56 4.16 -1.84 9.34
CA ILE A 56 3.72 -2.41 10.62
C ILE A 56 2.30 -2.97 10.49
N SER A 57 1.38 -2.23 9.87
CA SER A 57 -0.01 -2.68 9.67
C SER A 57 -0.08 -3.93 8.78
N LEU A 58 0.73 -3.98 7.72
CA LEU A 58 0.84 -5.15 6.86
C LEU A 58 1.37 -6.36 7.64
N LEU A 59 2.41 -6.19 8.44
CA LEU A 59 2.98 -7.26 9.27
C LEU A 59 2.01 -7.73 10.36
N GLU A 60 1.32 -6.83 11.05
CA GLU A 60 0.31 -7.19 12.05
C GLU A 60 -0.84 -7.99 11.42
N THR A 61 -1.25 -7.61 10.21
CA THR A 61 -2.25 -8.36 9.44
C THR A 61 -1.76 -9.78 9.13
N HIS A 62 -0.49 -9.94 8.74
CA HIS A 62 0.11 -11.26 8.51
C HIS A 62 0.18 -12.08 9.81
N ILE A 63 0.57 -11.47 10.93
CA ILE A 63 0.60 -12.15 12.24
C ILE A 63 -0.81 -12.60 12.61
N ARG A 64 -1.83 -11.75 12.51
CA ARG A 64 -3.23 -12.13 12.78
C ARG A 64 -3.71 -13.25 11.85
N ALA A 65 -3.30 -13.25 10.59
CA ALA A 65 -3.61 -14.35 9.66
C ALA A 65 -2.95 -15.68 10.10
N LEU A 66 -1.70 -15.63 10.57
CA LEU A 66 -1.00 -16.79 11.11
C LEU A 66 -1.61 -17.28 12.44
N GLU A 67 -2.07 -16.38 13.30
CA GLU A 67 -2.79 -16.72 14.54
C GLU A 67 -4.14 -17.37 14.26
N LEU A 68 -4.86 -16.88 13.24
CA LEU A 68 -6.09 -17.52 12.76
C LEU A 68 -5.81 -18.93 12.22
N LEU A 69 -4.75 -19.08 11.44
CA LEU A 69 -4.29 -20.39 10.96
C LEU A 69 -3.92 -21.31 12.14
N GLN A 70 -3.22 -20.81 13.15
CA GLN A 70 -2.91 -21.54 14.37
C GLN A 70 -4.18 -21.93 15.14
N GLY A 71 -5.19 -21.06 15.19
CA GLY A 71 -6.50 -21.36 15.75
C GLY A 71 -7.19 -22.52 15.02
N VAL A 72 -7.14 -22.54 13.69
CA VAL A 72 -7.68 -23.63 12.85
C VAL A 72 -6.93 -24.94 13.08
N LEU A 73 -5.59 -24.91 13.09
CA LEU A 73 -4.75 -26.07 13.40
C LEU A 73 -4.97 -26.56 14.85
N GLY A 74 -5.20 -25.64 15.79
CA GLY A 74 -5.55 -25.93 17.17
C GLY A 74 -6.88 -26.68 17.31
N LEU A 75 -7.87 -26.39 16.46
CA LEU A 75 -9.14 -27.11 16.42
C LEU A 75 -8.97 -28.57 15.93
N VAL A 76 -8.03 -28.81 15.01
CA VAL A 76 -7.70 -30.16 14.52
C VAL A 76 -6.94 -30.95 15.59
N ASN A 77 -5.98 -30.33 16.27
CA ASN A 77 -5.19 -30.95 17.34
C ASN A 77 -5.95 -31.07 18.68
N GLY A 78 -7.05 -30.32 18.86
CA GLY A 78 -7.92 -30.39 20.05
C GLY A 78 -8.61 -31.74 20.26
N GLN A 79 -8.55 -32.64 19.26
CA GLN A 79 -9.11 -33.99 19.32
C GLN A 79 -8.20 -34.98 20.08
N GLU A 80 -6.90 -34.70 20.19
CA GLU A 80 -5.91 -35.65 20.76
C GLU A 80 -5.67 -35.45 22.26
N GLN A 81 -5.93 -34.27 22.81
CA GLN A 81 -5.77 -33.99 24.25
C GLN A 81 -7.01 -34.36 25.09
N GLN A 82 -8.09 -34.81 24.45
CA GLN A 82 -9.38 -35.13 25.09
C GLN A 82 -9.53 -36.65 25.39
N GLY A 83 -8.43 -37.32 25.71
CA GLY A 83 -8.43 -38.76 26.02
C GLY A 83 -8.81 -39.11 27.46
N THR A 84 -8.68 -38.19 28.41
CA THR A 84 -8.56 -38.55 29.84
C THR A 84 -9.51 -37.82 30.80
N SER A 85 -10.72 -37.41 30.42
CA SER A 85 -11.67 -36.79 31.39
C SER A 85 -13.16 -36.88 31.05
N ARG A 86 -13.63 -38.03 30.53
CA ARG A 86 -15.00 -38.24 30.00
C ARG A 86 -16.19 -38.22 30.98
N GLN A 87 -16.05 -37.79 32.24
CA GLN A 87 -17.17 -37.84 33.21
C GLN A 87 -17.62 -36.50 33.82
N ARG A 88 -16.94 -35.37 33.55
CA ARG A 88 -17.35 -34.04 34.08
C ARG A 88 -17.91 -33.08 33.02
N GLU A 89 -17.96 -33.49 31.75
CA GLU A 89 -18.05 -32.58 30.62
C GLU A 89 -19.47 -32.34 30.05
N ASN A 90 -20.44 -33.17 30.42
CA ASN A 90 -21.81 -33.06 29.88
C ASN A 90 -22.56 -31.77 30.29
N ARG A 91 -22.16 -31.07 31.37
CA ARG A 91 -22.76 -29.78 31.74
C ARG A 91 -22.12 -28.59 31.03
N ARG A 92 -20.83 -28.64 30.69
CA ARG A 92 -20.15 -27.54 29.99
C ARG A 92 -20.57 -27.47 28.52
N VAL A 93 -20.81 -28.62 27.88
CA VAL A 93 -21.26 -28.68 26.49
C VAL A 93 -22.60 -27.94 26.26
N GLN A 94 -23.53 -28.03 27.23
CA GLN A 94 -24.82 -27.33 27.13
C GLN A 94 -24.72 -25.81 27.34
N GLU A 95 -23.73 -25.35 28.11
CA GLU A 95 -23.50 -23.93 28.38
C GLU A 95 -22.66 -23.25 27.30
N THR A 96 -21.72 -23.98 26.69
CA THR A 96 -20.94 -23.50 25.54
C THR A 96 -21.82 -23.41 24.29
N GLY A 97 -22.72 -24.38 24.08
CA GLY A 97 -23.67 -24.35 22.95
C GLY A 97 -24.62 -23.16 22.97
N ARG A 98 -25.02 -22.68 24.16
CA ARG A 98 -25.87 -21.48 24.28
C ARG A 98 -25.10 -20.20 23.96
N ARG A 99 -23.86 -20.06 24.43
CA ARG A 99 -23.01 -18.89 24.14
C ARG A 99 -22.65 -18.81 22.65
N THR A 100 -22.44 -19.93 21.98
CA THR A 100 -22.19 -19.94 20.54
C THR A 100 -23.43 -19.58 19.72
N LEU A 101 -24.63 -19.95 20.20
CA LEU A 101 -25.88 -19.56 19.55
C LEU A 101 -26.18 -18.06 19.76
N ASP A 102 -25.95 -17.51 20.95
CA ASP A 102 -26.07 -16.06 21.21
C ASP A 102 -25.06 -15.25 20.35
N ALA A 103 -23.84 -15.75 20.20
CA ALA A 103 -22.83 -15.10 19.34
C ALA A 103 -23.21 -15.15 17.85
N LEU A 104 -23.83 -16.23 17.39
CA LEU A 104 -24.31 -16.34 16.01
C LEU A 104 -25.51 -15.42 15.74
N ASP A 105 -26.43 -15.30 16.70
CA ASP A 105 -27.59 -14.42 16.59
C ASP A 105 -27.15 -12.94 16.55
N GLY A 106 -26.14 -12.58 17.34
CA GLY A 106 -25.48 -11.27 17.25
C GLY A 106 -24.85 -11.01 15.87
N ALA A 107 -24.09 -11.96 15.34
CA ALA A 107 -23.45 -11.82 14.03
C ALA A 107 -24.48 -11.73 12.87
N LEU A 108 -25.60 -12.43 12.97
CA LEU A 108 -26.69 -12.33 11.98
C LEU A 108 -27.43 -10.99 12.10
N SER A 109 -27.62 -10.48 13.32
CA SER A 109 -28.17 -9.14 13.55
C SER A 109 -27.23 -8.05 13.00
N ASP A 110 -25.92 -8.24 13.11
CA ASP A 110 -24.92 -7.31 12.56
C ASP A 110 -24.91 -7.33 11.02
N LEU A 111 -25.00 -8.51 10.41
CA LEU A 111 -25.13 -8.65 8.97
C LEU A 111 -26.45 -8.05 8.45
N GLN A 112 -27.54 -8.21 9.20
CA GLN A 112 -28.85 -7.63 8.85
C GLN A 112 -28.86 -6.10 9.00
N GLY A 113 -28.15 -5.56 9.99
CA GLY A 113 -27.92 -4.12 10.16
C GLY A 113 -27.07 -3.53 9.03
N ALA A 114 -25.97 -4.21 8.68
CA ALA A 114 -25.12 -3.85 7.54
C ALA A 114 -25.89 -3.86 6.21
N LEU A 115 -26.81 -4.81 6.02
CA LEU A 115 -27.68 -4.86 4.84
C LEU A 115 -28.73 -3.74 4.81
N HIS A 116 -29.14 -3.22 5.97
CA HIS A 116 -30.01 -2.04 6.10
C HIS A 116 -29.26 -0.70 6.11
N GLY A 117 -27.92 -0.72 6.03
CA GLY A 117 -27.09 0.49 6.04
C GLY A 117 -26.98 1.16 7.42
N GLU A 118 -27.42 0.49 8.49
CA GLU A 118 -27.30 1.01 9.86
C GLU A 118 -26.17 0.25 10.57
N PRO A 119 -25.08 0.92 10.99
CA PRO A 119 -24.01 0.25 11.72
C PRO A 119 -24.53 -0.25 13.06
N SER A 120 -24.34 -1.53 13.32
CA SER A 120 -24.75 -2.17 14.57
C SER A 120 -23.79 -1.87 15.74
N ASN A 121 -22.51 -1.62 15.43
CA ASN A 121 -21.47 -1.33 16.41
C ASN A 121 -21.37 0.18 16.71
N ASP A 122 -21.33 0.54 17.99
CA ASP A 122 -21.19 1.91 18.47
C ASP A 122 -19.92 2.61 17.96
N ASP A 123 -18.80 1.89 17.80
CA ASP A 123 -17.56 2.45 17.21
C ASP A 123 -17.76 2.86 15.75
N ALA A 124 -18.51 2.06 14.99
CA ALA A 124 -18.82 2.34 13.59
C ALA A 124 -19.80 3.51 13.46
N ARG A 125 -20.72 3.69 14.42
CA ARG A 125 -21.61 4.85 14.50
C ARG A 125 -20.84 6.13 14.79
N ALA A 126 -19.87 6.09 15.71
CA ALA A 126 -19.00 7.22 16.01
C ALA A 126 -18.21 7.65 14.77
N LEU A 127 -17.59 6.70 14.06
CA LEU A 127 -16.80 7.00 12.87
C LEU A 127 -17.63 7.58 11.72
N LEU A 128 -18.88 7.13 11.53
CA LEU A 128 -19.79 7.74 10.56
C LEU A 128 -20.24 9.15 10.97
N ASN A 129 -20.37 9.42 12.26
CA ASN A 129 -20.69 10.75 12.76
C ASN A 129 -19.52 11.72 12.48
N ASP A 130 -18.30 11.28 12.76
CA ASP A 130 -17.08 12.03 12.47
C ASP A 130 -16.95 12.31 10.96
N ALA A 131 -17.21 11.30 10.13
CA ALA A 131 -17.17 11.47 8.67
C ALA A 131 -18.23 12.45 8.16
N ARG A 132 -19.43 12.46 8.74
CA ARG A 132 -20.49 13.45 8.40
C ARG A 132 -20.09 14.85 8.84
N THR A 133 -19.55 15.00 10.04
CA THR A 133 -19.06 16.28 10.57
C THR A 133 -17.94 16.84 9.68
N LEU A 134 -16.99 16.00 9.27
CA LEU A 134 -15.90 16.41 8.39
C LEU A 134 -16.40 16.84 7.00
N ARG A 135 -17.43 16.17 6.48
CA ARG A 135 -18.06 16.57 5.22
C ARG A 135 -18.74 17.93 5.32
N GLU A 136 -19.47 18.18 6.40
CA GLU A 136 -20.09 19.49 6.65
C GLU A 136 -19.03 20.60 6.75
N GLU A 137 -17.91 20.35 7.44
CA GLU A 137 -16.79 21.30 7.52
C GLU A 137 -16.17 21.61 6.15
N ILE A 138 -16.03 20.59 5.28
CA ILE A 138 -15.52 20.77 3.91
C ILE A 138 -16.51 21.57 3.07
N ASP A 139 -17.81 21.25 3.14
CA ASP A 139 -18.86 21.94 2.40
C ASP A 139 -18.94 23.42 2.85
N ASP A 140 -18.82 23.69 4.15
CA ASP A 140 -18.75 25.04 4.72
C ASP A 140 -17.50 25.78 4.23
N ARG A 141 -16.34 25.14 4.24
CA ARG A 141 -15.09 25.75 3.75
C ARG A 141 -15.16 26.06 2.24
N LEU A 142 -15.77 25.17 1.46
CA LEU A 142 -15.94 25.36 0.02
C LEU A 142 -16.89 26.52 -0.25
N THR A 143 -18.02 26.59 0.45
CA THR A 143 -19.01 27.67 0.33
C THR A 143 -18.42 29.03 0.73
N ASN A 144 -17.70 29.10 1.85
CA ASN A 144 -17.02 30.33 2.27
C ASN A 144 -15.95 30.79 1.26
N SER A 145 -15.28 29.84 0.60
CA SER A 145 -14.28 30.14 -0.44
C SER A 145 -14.94 30.70 -1.70
N THR A 146 -16.12 30.20 -2.08
CA THR A 146 -16.89 30.71 -3.22
C THR A 146 -17.49 32.09 -2.92
N GLU A 147 -18.08 32.30 -1.74
CA GLU A 147 -18.68 33.60 -1.36
C GLU A 147 -17.64 34.72 -1.22
N THR A 148 -16.43 34.39 -0.74
CA THR A 148 -15.30 35.34 -0.71
C THR A 148 -14.83 35.73 -2.12
N SER A 149 -14.96 34.82 -3.09
CA SER A 149 -14.62 35.09 -4.49
C SER A 149 -15.68 35.95 -5.20
N GLU A 150 -16.97 35.76 -4.88
CA GLU A 150 -18.07 36.54 -5.46
C GLU A 150 -18.16 37.98 -4.90
N THR A 151 -17.82 38.19 -3.63
CA THR A 151 -17.88 39.52 -3.00
C THR A 151 -16.76 40.46 -3.48
N ASN A 152 -15.63 39.93 -3.97
CA ASN A 152 -14.51 40.71 -4.51
C ASN A 152 -14.67 41.05 -6.01
N GLY A 153 -15.74 40.62 -6.67
CA GLY A 153 -15.95 40.80 -8.12
C GLY A 153 -16.71 42.07 -8.54
N THR A 154 -17.10 42.96 -7.60
CA THR A 154 -17.89 44.17 -7.92
C THR A 154 -17.28 45.42 -7.30
N GLU A 155 -16.10 45.84 -7.76
CA GLU A 155 -15.59 47.22 -7.61
C GLU A 155 -14.24 47.35 -8.34
N ASP A 156 -14.24 47.47 -9.67
CA ASP A 156 -13.39 48.47 -10.34
C ASP A 156 -13.79 48.66 -11.81
N THR A 157 -14.41 49.79 -12.11
CA THR A 157 -14.47 50.33 -13.46
C THR A 157 -13.37 51.37 -13.56
N THR A 158 -12.26 51.08 -14.24
CA THR A 158 -11.45 52.00 -15.08
C THR A 158 -10.13 51.32 -15.50
N ASP A 159 -9.83 51.42 -16.81
CA ASP A 159 -8.53 51.24 -17.49
C ASP A 159 -7.91 49.84 -17.73
N GLU A 160 -8.11 49.39 -18.98
CA GLU A 160 -7.13 48.78 -19.90
C GLU A 160 -5.91 48.02 -19.33
N GLN A 161 -6.01 46.68 -19.22
CA GLN A 161 -5.11 45.66 -19.82
C GLN A 161 -5.68 44.26 -19.48
N PRO A 162 -5.85 43.32 -20.43
CA PRO A 162 -6.24 41.95 -20.08
C PRO A 162 -4.98 41.18 -19.63
N ILE A 163 -4.82 41.01 -18.31
CA ILE A 163 -3.90 40.00 -17.77
C ILE A 163 -4.74 38.78 -17.41
N GLU A 164 -4.51 37.69 -18.14
CA GLU A 164 -5.11 36.37 -17.93
C GLU A 164 -4.97 35.94 -16.47
N ASP A 165 -6.13 35.75 -15.84
CA ASP A 165 -6.26 35.20 -14.51
C ASP A 165 -5.85 33.71 -14.53
N GLY A 166 -5.03 33.35 -13.55
CA GLY A 166 -4.30 32.08 -13.45
C GLY A 166 -5.16 30.88 -13.08
N ALA A 167 -6.20 30.60 -13.86
CA ALA A 167 -6.79 29.27 -13.90
C ALA A 167 -5.93 28.41 -14.83
N ILE A 168 -5.10 27.52 -14.27
CA ILE A 168 -4.46 26.45 -15.03
C ILE A 168 -5.59 25.53 -15.53
N ARG A 169 -6.12 25.82 -16.72
CA ARG A 169 -6.96 24.89 -17.46
C ARG A 169 -6.02 23.88 -18.10
N ILE A 170 -5.93 22.69 -17.51
CA ILE A 170 -5.31 21.54 -18.16
C ILE A 170 -6.26 21.15 -19.30
N ASP A 171 -5.90 21.55 -20.52
CA ASP A 171 -6.56 21.08 -21.72
C ASP A 171 -6.11 19.63 -21.97
N VAL A 172 -6.99 18.68 -21.69
CA VAL A 172 -6.77 17.27 -22.01
C VAL A 172 -7.18 17.10 -23.46
N SER A 173 -6.26 17.34 -24.39
CA SER A 173 -6.42 16.85 -25.75
C SER A 173 -6.27 15.33 -25.71
N GLU A 174 -7.32 14.60 -26.10
CA GLU A 174 -7.15 13.20 -26.52
C GLU A 174 -6.05 13.20 -27.60
N PRO A 175 -5.05 12.32 -27.53
CA PRO A 175 -4.05 12.26 -28.58
C PRO A 175 -4.80 11.93 -29.88
N ASP A 176 -4.88 12.93 -30.77
CA ASP A 176 -5.14 12.69 -32.18
C ASP A 176 -4.16 11.59 -32.58
N THR A 177 -4.70 10.40 -32.84
CA THR A 177 -3.94 9.27 -33.32
C THR A 177 -3.48 9.62 -34.73
N ASP A 178 -2.40 10.37 -34.83
CA ASP A 178 -1.53 10.34 -35.99
C ASP A 178 -0.82 8.98 -35.93
N PRO A 179 -1.05 8.07 -36.89
CA PRO A 179 -0.46 6.73 -36.91
C PRO A 179 1.02 6.80 -37.33
N SER A 180 1.79 7.68 -36.69
CA SER A 180 3.24 7.55 -36.62
C SER A 180 3.56 6.63 -35.44
N ASP A 181 3.19 5.37 -35.64
CA ASP A 181 3.95 4.14 -35.36
C ASP A 181 5.17 4.25 -34.43
N ASP A 182 4.96 4.71 -33.19
CA ASP A 182 5.74 4.30 -32.02
C ASP A 182 4.83 3.45 -31.11
N GLY A 183 4.06 2.55 -31.73
CA GLY A 183 3.47 1.44 -31.03
C GLY A 183 4.61 0.48 -30.71
N ILE A 184 4.99 0.39 -29.44
CA ILE A 184 5.92 -0.63 -28.96
C ILE A 184 5.35 -1.99 -29.42
N ASP A 185 6.04 -2.66 -30.34
CA ASP A 185 5.59 -3.92 -30.90
C ASP A 185 5.79 -5.02 -29.85
N VAL A 186 4.77 -5.17 -28.99
CA VAL A 186 4.79 -6.10 -27.85
C VAL A 186 5.09 -7.53 -28.31
N ASP A 187 4.72 -7.87 -29.54
CA ASP A 187 4.98 -9.20 -30.10
C ASP A 187 6.49 -9.45 -30.33
N GLU A 188 7.25 -8.44 -30.77
CA GLU A 188 8.71 -8.55 -30.95
C GLU A 188 9.46 -8.62 -29.61
N GLU A 189 9.01 -7.87 -28.62
CA GLU A 189 9.55 -7.91 -27.25
C GLU A 189 9.29 -9.27 -26.59
N LEU A 190 8.09 -9.85 -26.78
CA LEU A 190 7.75 -11.17 -26.25
C LEU A 190 8.56 -12.28 -26.91
N ASP A 191 8.82 -12.18 -28.21
CA ASP A 191 9.68 -13.15 -28.91
C ASP A 191 11.13 -13.08 -28.43
N THR A 192 11.59 -11.91 -28.02
CA THR A 192 12.94 -11.73 -27.45
C THR A 192 13.04 -12.35 -26.06
N ILE A 193 12.08 -12.07 -25.17
CA ILE A 193 12.02 -12.65 -23.82
C ILE A 193 11.89 -14.19 -23.89
N LYS A 194 11.11 -14.70 -24.85
CA LYS A 194 10.92 -16.14 -25.02
C LYS A 194 12.22 -16.85 -25.42
N ARG A 195 13.02 -16.21 -26.28
CA ARG A 195 14.28 -16.79 -26.76
C ARG A 195 15.34 -16.79 -25.67
N GLU A 196 15.37 -15.76 -24.82
CA GLU A 196 16.23 -15.71 -23.64
C GLU A 196 15.87 -16.80 -22.62
N LEU A 197 14.56 -17.01 -22.38
CA LEU A 197 14.10 -18.06 -21.48
C LEU A 197 14.40 -19.48 -22.02
N ASP A 198 14.21 -19.72 -23.32
CA ASP A 198 14.53 -21.00 -23.94
C ASP A 198 16.06 -21.29 -23.90
N ASP A 199 16.91 -20.27 -24.07
CA ASP A 199 18.38 -20.41 -23.96
C ASP A 199 18.85 -20.66 -22.51
N ASP A 200 18.19 -20.06 -21.51
CA ASP A 200 18.47 -20.28 -20.08
C ASP A 200 18.05 -21.68 -19.58
N GLU A 201 17.04 -22.29 -20.21
CA GLU A 201 16.58 -23.65 -19.87
C GLU A 201 17.54 -24.75 -20.38
N ASP A 202 18.20 -24.52 -21.53
CA ASP A 202 19.15 -25.48 -22.11
C ASP A 202 20.48 -25.52 -21.32
N ASP A 203 20.95 -24.40 -20.76
CA ASP A 203 22.21 -24.30 -19.99
C ASP A 203 22.12 -24.93 -18.58
N ASN A 204 20.90 -25.30 -18.14
CA ASN A 204 20.65 -25.92 -16.83
C ASN A 204 20.50 -27.47 -16.91
N THR A 205 20.81 -28.07 -18.06
CA THR A 205 20.70 -29.53 -18.29
C THR A 205 22.00 -30.30 -18.58
N ASP A 206 23.19 -29.73 -18.34
CA ASP A 206 24.47 -30.47 -18.30
C ASP A 206 25.03 -30.68 -16.88
#